data_AF-A0A356LFU9-F1
#
_entry.id   AF-A0A356LFU9-F1
#
_cell.length_a   1.000
_cell.length_b   1.000
_cell.length_c   1.000
_cell.angle_alpha   90.00
_cell.angle_beta   90.00
_cell.angle_gamma   90.00
#
_symmetry.space_group_name_H-M   'P 1'
#
loop_
_entity.id
_entity.type
_entity.pdbx_description
1 polymer ?
#
loop_
_entity_poly.entity_id
_entity_poly.type
_entity_poly.pdbx_seq_one_letter_code
_entity_poly.pdbx_strand_id
1 'polypeptide(L)'
;MSEDIVQRVMANPKYKEMTRMRSTCGWVFSAIILVAYYVGFIGIIAFDKQLFAQSISGGAMTWGIPVGFGLMILIIALTGVYILIANSKFDEMERSLLNDVGVAHE
;
A
#
# COMPACT_ATOMS: atom_id res chain seq x y z
N MET A 1 -14.44 30.95 12.45
CA MET A 1 -13.22 31.20 11.64
C MET A 1 -12.66 29.91 11.06
N SER A 2 -12.52 28.84 11.86
CA SER A 2 -12.03 27.52 11.39
C SER A 2 -12.99 26.78 10.45
N GLU A 3 -14.31 26.87 10.68
CA GLU A 3 -15.32 26.22 9.82
C GLU A 3 -15.34 26.75 8.38
N ASP A 4 -15.05 28.04 8.19
CA ASP A 4 -15.03 28.69 6.87
C ASP A 4 -13.87 28.17 6.00
N ILE A 5 -12.71 27.97 6.63
CA ILE A 5 -11.53 27.38 5.98
C ILE A 5 -11.78 25.92 5.63
N VAL A 6 -12.39 25.14 6.53
CA VAL A 6 -12.74 23.73 6.26
C VAL A 6 -13.72 23.62 5.09
N GLN A 7 -14.75 24.46 5.03
CA GLN A 7 -15.71 24.47 3.92
C GLN A 7 -15.04 24.86 2.59
N ARG A 8 -14.14 25.85 2.60
CA ARG A 8 -13.37 26.26 1.41
C ARG A 8 -12.44 25.14 0.91
N VAL A 9 -11.79 24.41 1.83
CA VAL A 9 -10.95 23.25 1.49
C VAL A 9 -11.80 22.12 0.90
N MET A 10 -12.94 21.79 1.51
CA MET A 10 -13.83 20.73 1.00
C MET A 10 -14.48 21.07 -0.34
N ALA A 11 -14.74 22.36 -0.60
CA ALA A 11 -15.28 22.83 -1.87
C ALA A 11 -14.23 22.87 -2.99
N ASN A 12 -12.93 22.81 -2.67
CA ASN A 12 -11.86 22.88 -3.66
C ASN A 12 -11.77 21.54 -4.45
N PRO A 13 -11.85 21.59 -5.81
CA PRO A 13 -11.72 20.40 -6.64
C PRO A 13 -10.39 19.63 -6.44
N LYS A 14 -9.30 20.33 -6.11
CA LYS A 14 -8.00 19.69 -5.80
C LYS A 14 -8.06 18.82 -4.55
N TYR A 15 -8.86 19.18 -3.55
CA TYR A 15 -9.05 18.36 -2.34
C TYR A 15 -9.79 17.05 -2.65
N LYS A 16 -10.79 17.10 -3.53
CA LYS A 16 -11.46 15.89 -4.04
C LYS A 16 -10.51 15.00 -4.83
N GLU A 17 -9.63 15.59 -5.65
CA GLU A 17 -8.62 14.86 -6.40
C GLU A 17 -7.58 14.19 -5.48
N MET A 18 -7.09 14.91 -4.46
CA MET A 18 -6.25 14.35 -3.39
C MET A 18 -6.91 13.16 -2.71
N THR A 19 -8.16 13.30 -2.30
CA THR A 19 -8.90 12.26 -1.58
C THR A 19 -9.10 11.02 -2.45
N ARG A 20 -9.42 11.22 -3.73
CA ARG A 20 -9.56 10.14 -4.71
C ARG A 20 -8.23 9.44 -4.97
N MET A 21 -7.15 10.18 -5.14
CA MET A 21 -5.82 9.60 -5.34
C MET A 21 -5.35 8.83 -4.09
N ARG A 22 -5.63 9.34 -2.87
CA ARG A 22 -5.40 8.60 -1.61
C ARG A 22 -6.10 7.26 -1.62
N SER A 23 -7.40 7.30 -1.93
CA SER A 23 -8.27 6.13 -1.88
C SER A 23 -7.85 5.09 -2.91
N THR A 24 -7.60 5.50 -4.15
CA THR A 24 -7.13 4.60 -5.22
C THR A 24 -5.79 3.98 -4.87
N CYS A 25 -4.84 4.76 -4.32
CA CYS A 25 -3.53 4.23 -3.91
C CYS A 25 -3.71 3.17 -2.80
N GLY A 26 -4.49 3.49 -1.75
CA GLY A 26 -4.81 2.53 -0.69
C GLY A 26 -5.47 1.25 -1.23
N TRP A 27 -6.48 1.38 -2.10
CA TRP A 27 -7.18 0.24 -2.70
C TRP A 27 -6.29 -0.64 -3.57
N VAL A 28 -5.40 -0.06 -4.37
CA VAL A 28 -4.44 -0.81 -5.20
C VAL A 28 -3.50 -1.62 -4.32
N PHE A 29 -2.93 -1.01 -3.27
CA PHE A 29 -2.04 -1.73 -2.36
C PHE A 29 -2.76 -2.79 -1.54
N SER A 30 -3.97 -2.50 -1.05
CA SER A 30 -4.81 -3.50 -0.39
C SER A 30 -5.10 -4.68 -1.33
N ALA A 31 -5.44 -4.42 -2.59
CA ALA A 31 -5.68 -5.47 -3.58
C ALA A 31 -4.41 -6.31 -3.86
N ILE A 32 -3.25 -5.68 -3.99
CA ILE A 32 -1.98 -6.37 -4.21
C ILE A 32 -1.65 -7.29 -3.02
N ILE A 33 -1.77 -6.80 -1.79
CA ILE A 33 -1.53 -7.61 -0.58
C ILE A 33 -2.52 -8.76 -0.51
N LEU A 34 -3.81 -8.50 -0.78
CA LEU A 34 -4.84 -9.54 -0.81
C LEU A 34 -4.50 -10.64 -1.82
N VAL A 35 -4.12 -10.27 -3.04
CA VAL A 35 -3.75 -11.23 -4.08
C VAL A 35 -2.48 -11.99 -3.69
N ALA A 36 -1.41 -11.29 -3.30
CA ALA A 36 -0.15 -11.92 -2.94
C ALA A 36 -0.29 -12.88 -1.74
N TYR A 37 -1.04 -12.49 -0.73
CA TYR A 37 -1.23 -13.28 0.49
C TYR A 37 -2.26 -14.40 0.30
N TYR A 38 -3.46 -14.10 -0.20
CA TYR A 38 -4.53 -15.09 -0.29
C TYR A 38 -4.44 -15.99 -1.52
N VAL A 39 -4.14 -15.43 -2.70
CA VAL A 39 -4.02 -16.24 -3.93
C VAL A 39 -2.64 -16.87 -4.01
N GLY A 40 -1.59 -16.11 -3.67
CA GLY A 40 -0.20 -16.56 -3.73
C GLY A 40 0.20 -17.50 -2.59
N PHE A 41 0.03 -17.11 -1.33
CA PHE A 41 0.53 -17.91 -0.21
C PHE A 41 -0.51 -18.90 0.32
N ILE A 42 -1.67 -18.41 0.76
CA ILE A 42 -2.72 -19.26 1.33
C ILE A 42 -3.30 -20.20 0.28
N GLY A 43 -3.51 -19.73 -0.95
CA GLY A 43 -4.01 -20.55 -2.05
C GLY A 43 -3.13 -21.77 -2.28
N ILE A 44 -1.81 -21.59 -2.43
CA ILE A 44 -0.89 -22.70 -2.65
C ILE A 44 -0.86 -23.65 -1.44
N ILE A 45 -0.87 -23.12 -0.21
CA ILE A 45 -0.94 -23.95 1.01
C ILE A 45 -2.23 -24.77 1.07
N ALA A 46 -3.37 -24.18 0.66
CA ALA A 46 -4.68 -24.80 0.74
C ALA A 46 -4.86 -25.93 -0.29
N PHE A 47 -4.31 -25.78 -1.49
CA PHE A 47 -4.43 -26.78 -2.56
C PHE A 47 -3.32 -27.83 -2.55
N ASP A 48 -2.09 -27.47 -2.15
CA ASP A 48 -0.96 -28.40 -2.15
C ASP A 48 -0.06 -28.24 -0.91
N LYS A 49 -0.65 -28.55 0.24
CA LYS A 49 0.05 -28.70 1.52
C LYS A 49 1.27 -29.65 1.43
N GLN A 50 1.23 -30.66 0.55
CA GLN A 50 2.29 -31.66 0.46
C GLN A 50 3.56 -31.07 -0.17
N LEU A 51 3.45 -30.18 -1.16
CA LEU A 51 4.59 -29.41 -1.69
C LEU A 51 5.29 -28.61 -0.59
N PHE A 52 4.55 -27.98 0.31
CA PHE A 52 5.11 -27.19 1.41
C PHE A 52 5.65 -28.02 2.57
N ALA A 53 5.17 -29.26 2.72
CA ALA A 53 5.62 -30.22 3.73
C ALA A 53 6.79 -31.08 3.24
N GLN A 54 7.06 -31.11 1.93
CA GLN A 54 8.23 -31.79 1.38
C GLN A 54 9.51 -31.09 1.85
N SER A 55 10.37 -31.91 2.46
CA SER A 55 11.71 -31.51 2.85
C SER A 55 12.60 -31.40 1.60
N ILE A 56 13.30 -30.27 1.47
CA ILE A 56 14.12 -29.94 0.29
C ILE A 56 15.26 -30.94 0.06
N SER A 57 15.75 -31.59 1.13
CA SER A 57 16.89 -32.52 1.07
C SER A 57 16.82 -33.66 2.10
N GLY A 58 15.62 -34.01 2.57
CA GLY A 58 15.45 -34.98 3.68
C GLY A 58 15.80 -34.44 5.08
N GLY A 59 16.22 -33.18 5.19
CA GLY A 59 16.41 -32.46 6.47
C GLY A 59 15.14 -31.76 6.97
N ALA A 60 15.25 -31.05 8.10
CA ALA A 60 14.12 -30.36 8.74
C ALA A 60 13.55 -29.15 7.96
N MET A 61 14.25 -28.67 6.92
CA MET A 61 13.83 -27.52 6.13
C MET A 61 12.86 -27.91 5.01
N THR A 62 11.67 -27.32 5.04
CA THR A 62 10.62 -27.53 4.04
C THR A 62 10.56 -26.37 3.04
N TRP A 63 9.97 -26.61 1.87
CA TRP A 63 9.73 -25.58 0.85
C TRP A 63 8.91 -24.38 1.35
N GLY A 64 8.16 -24.54 2.45
CA GLY A 64 7.42 -23.44 3.04
C GLY A 64 8.29 -22.31 3.60
N ILE A 65 9.50 -22.61 4.06
CA ILE A 65 10.39 -21.60 4.63
C ILE A 65 10.89 -20.62 3.55
N PRO A 66 11.48 -21.08 2.42
CA PRO A 66 11.87 -20.19 1.33
C PRO A 66 10.71 -19.37 0.76
N VAL A 67 9.53 -20.00 0.59
CA VAL A 67 8.37 -19.30 0.01
C VAL A 67 7.83 -18.24 0.98
N GLY A 68 7.72 -18.55 2.27
CA GLY A 68 7.33 -17.57 3.29
C GLY A 68 8.33 -16.43 3.40
N PHE A 69 9.63 -16.72 3.29
CA PHE A 69 10.66 -15.69 3.29
C PHE A 69 10.59 -14.79 2.05
N GLY A 70 10.36 -15.37 0.86
CA GLY A 70 10.12 -14.62 -0.37
C GLY A 70 8.90 -13.70 -0.26
N LEU A 71 7.80 -14.20 0.32
CA LEU A 71 6.61 -13.39 0.60
C LEU A 71 6.93 -12.22 1.54
N MET A 72 7.74 -12.45 2.58
CA MET A 72 8.12 -11.41 3.52
C MET A 72 8.92 -10.29 2.85
N ILE A 73 9.90 -10.64 2.00
CA ILE A 73 10.64 -9.66 1.19
C ILE A 73 9.67 -8.89 0.28
N LEU A 74 8.73 -9.57 -0.36
CA LEU A 74 7.74 -8.94 -1.24
C LEU A 74 6.87 -7.94 -0.48
N ILE A 75 6.41 -8.28 0.73
CA ILE A 75 5.63 -7.36 1.58
C ILE A 75 6.45 -6.12 1.95
N ILE A 76 7.71 -6.29 2.35
CA ILE A 76 8.60 -5.17 2.70
C ILE A 76 8.83 -4.27 1.48
N ALA A 77 9.14 -4.87 0.32
CA ALA A 77 9.37 -4.14 -0.92
C ALA A 77 8.12 -3.35 -1.35
N LEU A 78 6.94 -3.97 -1.33
CA LEU A 78 5.68 -3.29 -1.65
C LEU A 78 5.39 -2.15 -0.67
N THR A 79 5.63 -2.35 0.62
CA THR A 79 5.45 -1.30 1.63
C THR A 79 6.39 -0.12 1.38
N GLY A 80 7.65 -0.38 1.02
CA GLY A 80 8.61 0.67 0.64
C GLY A 80 8.16 1.43 -0.61
N VAL A 81 7.77 0.73 -1.67
CA VAL A 81 7.26 1.35 -2.90
C VAL A 81 6.00 2.16 -2.64
N TYR A 82 5.08 1.66 -1.80
CA TYR A 82 3.90 2.40 -1.37
C TYR A 82 4.27 3.72 -0.72
N ILE A 83 5.16 3.69 0.27
CA ILE A 83 5.56 4.87 1.02
C ILE A 83 6.22 5.89 0.08
N LEU A 84 7.07 5.45 -0.84
CA LEU A 84 7.71 6.34 -1.82
C LEU A 84 6.67 7.04 -2.71
N ILE A 85 5.73 6.28 -3.29
CA ILE A 85 4.70 6.82 -4.20
C ILE A 85 3.74 7.74 -3.43
N ALA A 86 3.31 7.32 -2.23
CA ALA A 86 2.41 8.09 -1.39
C ALA A 86 3.08 9.41 -0.99
N ASN A 87 4.29 9.38 -0.44
CA ASN A 87 4.96 10.58 0.04
C ASN A 87 5.25 11.57 -1.10
N SER A 88 5.73 11.10 -2.26
CA SER A 88 6.01 12.01 -3.38
C SER A 88 4.75 12.67 -3.94
N LYS A 89 3.65 11.92 -4.13
CA LYS A 89 2.41 12.48 -4.69
C LYS A 89 1.62 13.31 -3.67
N PHE A 90 1.65 12.97 -2.39
CA PHE A 90 0.97 13.75 -1.36
C PHE A 90 1.63 15.10 -1.13
N ASP A 91 2.95 15.14 -0.99
CA ASP A 91 3.68 16.39 -0.74
C ASP A 91 3.46 17.43 -1.85
N GLU A 92 3.43 16.99 -3.11
CA GLU A 92 3.20 17.88 -4.26
C GLU A 92 1.79 18.47 -4.24
N MET A 93 0.79 17.63 -3.95
CA MET A 93 -0.60 18.07 -3.88
C MET A 93 -0.86 18.95 -2.66
N GLU A 94 -0.27 18.64 -1.50
CA GLU A 94 -0.42 19.40 -0.27
C GLU A 94 0.15 20.81 -0.43
N ARG A 95 1.35 20.95 -1.03
CA ARG A 95 1.91 22.26 -1.39
C ARG A 95 1.01 23.05 -2.32
N SER A 96 0.46 22.40 -3.36
CA SER A 96 -0.45 23.08 -4.29
C SER A 96 -1.73 23.55 -3.61
N LEU A 97 -2.27 22.74 -2.68
CA LEU A 97 -3.48 23.08 -1.95
C LEU A 97 -3.23 24.25 -0.99
N LEU A 98 -2.16 24.20 -0.18
CA LEU A 98 -1.81 25.25 0.79
C LEU A 98 -1.51 26.60 0.11
N ASN A 99 -0.89 26.57 -1.07
CA ASN A 99 -0.70 27.77 -1.91
C ASN A 99 -2.05 28.35 -2.37
N ASP A 100 -2.98 27.52 -2.84
CA ASP A 100 -4.30 27.96 -3.32
C ASP A 100 -5.18 28.55 -2.21
N VAL A 101 -5.09 28.03 -0.97
CA VAL A 101 -5.86 28.58 0.16
C VAL A 101 -5.19 29.80 0.82
N GLY A 102 -4.03 30.23 0.31
CA GLY A 102 -3.29 31.40 0.82
C GLY A 102 -2.66 31.19 2.20
N VAL A 103 -2.36 29.93 2.57
CA VAL A 103 -1.74 29.55 3.86
C VAL A 103 -0.22 29.37 3.70
N ALA A 104 0.29 29.37 2.48
CA ALA A 104 1.72 29.25 2.20
C ALA A 104 2.47 30.56 2.52
N HIS A 105 2.92 30.62 3.77
CA HIS A 105 4.00 31.43 4.32
C HIS A 105 4.00 32.95 4.07
N GLU A 106 3.69 33.68 5.15
CA GLU A 106 4.75 34.45 5.83
C GLU A 106 5.84 33.51 6.39
#